data_AF-A0A928EC77-F1
#
_entry.id   AF-A0A928EC77-F1
#
_cell.length_a   1.000
_cell.length_b   1.000
_cell.length_c   1.000
_cell.angle_alpha   90.00
_cell.angle_beta   90.00
_cell.angle_gamma   90.00
#
_symmetry.space_group_name_H-M   'P 1'
#
loop_
_entity.id
_entity.type
_entity.pdbx_description
1 polymer ?
#
loop_
_entity_poly.entity_id
_entity_poly.type
_entity_poly.pdbx_seq_one_letter_code
_entity_poly.pdbx_strand_id
1 'polypeptide(L)'
;MNAANPIRNAGKAKEGRIALAIALALALGILPLAACSNSSQPAASDSASSAAEQAAETPAAIDTSSWKTLGDALAIATSSPNAGWDEEYYVCDFEAGESVIYAVAKMQPGVSEKLMELDFSDKDYDKKLVEAIGGMELVSAEDITSHRMDQATLDGFVGKTGQELFDDGFAFSSYYFYGGEETGATLNRDYFAYTVTFDTSITEKDTEDEGASLKDAKVTAIECEGTAASLLDPESVK
;
A
#
# COMPACT_ATOMS: atom_id res chain seq x y z
N MET A 1 -1.19 30.21 -10.20
CA MET A 1 -1.84 30.51 -8.90
C MET A 1 -2.43 29.19 -8.44
N ASN A 2 -1.64 28.42 -7.68
CA ASN A 2 -2.03 27.09 -7.20
C ASN A 2 -2.80 27.26 -5.90
N ALA A 3 -4.07 26.89 -5.90
CA ALA A 3 -4.85 26.76 -4.68
C ALA A 3 -4.45 25.43 -4.02
N ALA A 4 -3.77 25.53 -2.87
CA ALA A 4 -3.55 24.40 -1.99
C ALA A 4 -4.92 23.85 -1.56
N ASN A 5 -5.13 22.55 -1.74
CA ASN A 5 -6.33 21.84 -1.33
C ASN A 5 -6.12 21.34 0.11
N PRO A 6 -6.81 21.88 1.13
CA PRO A 6 -6.65 21.41 2.50
C PRO A 6 -7.51 20.16 2.69
N ILE A 7 -6.88 18.98 2.69
CA ILE A 7 -7.52 17.74 3.13
C ILE A 7 -7.90 17.92 4.60
N ARG A 8 -9.21 18.06 4.83
CA ARG A 8 -9.81 18.22 6.15
C ARG A 8 -9.75 16.89 6.88
N ASN A 9 -8.81 16.85 7.82
CA ASN A 9 -8.82 16.12 9.08
C ASN A 9 -10.23 15.69 9.54
N ALA A 10 -10.62 14.46 9.21
CA ALA A 10 -11.84 13.83 9.71
C ALA A 10 -11.50 13.04 10.99
N GLY A 11 -12.08 13.47 12.11
CA GLY A 11 -12.24 12.62 13.29
C GLY A 11 -11.08 12.63 14.28
N LYS A 12 -11.10 13.58 15.23
CA LYS A 12 -10.51 13.36 16.56
C LYS A 12 -11.28 12.25 17.27
N ALA A 13 -10.89 11.00 17.04
CA ALA A 13 -11.30 9.88 17.86
C ALA A 13 -10.61 10.01 19.23
N LYS A 14 -11.41 9.89 20.29
CA LYS A 14 -11.00 9.90 21.70
C LYS A 14 -9.79 8.99 21.93
N GLU A 15 -8.81 9.52 22.65
CA GLU A 15 -7.68 8.80 23.24
C GLU A 15 -8.17 7.60 24.08
N GLY A 16 -8.16 6.42 23.46
CA GLY A 16 -8.29 5.13 24.14
C GLY A 16 -6.93 4.45 24.06
N ARG A 17 -6.23 4.38 25.20
CA ARG A 17 -4.96 3.66 25.32
C ARG A 17 -5.18 2.18 25.01
N ILE A 18 -4.84 1.74 23.80
CA ILE A 18 -4.74 0.33 23.45
C ILE A 18 -3.31 -0.12 23.74
N ALA A 19 -3.17 -0.97 24.75
CA ALA A 19 -1.93 -1.65 25.05
C ALA A 19 -1.68 -2.72 23.97
N LEU A 20 -0.66 -2.51 23.13
CA LEU A 20 -0.20 -3.49 22.15
C LEU A 20 0.58 -4.59 22.89
N ALA A 21 -0.02 -5.77 23.02
CA ALA A 21 0.64 -6.96 23.53
C ALA A 21 1.46 -7.62 22.41
N ILE A 22 2.75 -7.31 22.34
CA ILE A 22 3.70 -7.99 21.47
C ILE A 22 4.03 -9.35 22.08
N ALA A 23 3.50 -10.42 21.51
CA ALA A 23 3.91 -11.79 21.81
C ALA A 23 5.19 -12.12 21.02
N LEU A 24 6.35 -11.87 21.63
CA LEU A 24 7.66 -12.24 21.11
C LEU A 24 7.93 -13.72 21.42
N ALA A 25 7.71 -14.61 20.45
CA ALA A 25 8.10 -16.01 20.55
C ALA A 25 9.57 -16.20 20.15
N LEU A 26 10.47 -15.97 21.11
CA LEU A 26 11.88 -16.39 21.03
C LEU A 26 11.97 -17.89 21.30
N ALA A 27 12.04 -18.69 20.24
CA ALA A 27 12.44 -20.10 20.33
C ALA A 27 13.91 -20.24 19.92
N LEU A 28 14.74 -20.43 20.95
CA LEU A 28 16.13 -20.89 20.87
C LEU A 28 16.27 -22.15 20.00
N GLY A 29 17.26 -22.14 19.12
CA GLY A 29 17.80 -23.33 18.46
C GLY A 29 19.29 -23.19 18.22
N ILE A 30 20.11 -23.42 19.26
CA ILE A 30 21.57 -23.56 19.15
C ILE A 30 21.86 -25.02 18.75
N LEU A 31 22.53 -25.22 17.62
CA LEU A 31 23.25 -26.46 17.33
C LEU A 31 24.69 -26.11 16.89
N PRO A 32 25.72 -26.68 17.53
CA PRO A 32 27.10 -26.58 17.06
C PRO A 32 27.39 -27.75 16.12
N LEU A 33 27.86 -27.48 14.91
CA LEU A 33 28.53 -28.49 14.08
C LEU A 33 29.83 -27.94 13.49
N ALA A 34 30.91 -28.42 14.11
CA ALA A 34 32.19 -28.84 13.55
C ALA A 34 32.76 -28.08 12.35
N ALA A 35 33.90 -27.45 12.62
CA ALA A 35 34.93 -27.16 11.64
C ALA A 35 35.45 -28.47 11.00
N CYS A 36 35.48 -28.51 9.67
CA CYS A 36 36.46 -29.28 8.91
C CYS A 36 37.05 -28.38 7.83
N SER A 37 38.30 -28.01 8.08
CA SER A 37 39.34 -27.76 7.08
C SER A 37 39.18 -28.63 5.83
N ASN A 38 39.37 -28.09 4.63
CA ASN A 38 40.63 -28.21 3.88
C ASN A 38 40.48 -27.84 2.38
N SER A 39 41.60 -27.37 1.83
CA SER A 39 42.01 -27.41 0.41
C SER A 39 41.39 -26.47 -0.63
N SER A 40 42.20 -25.46 -0.93
CA SER A 40 42.46 -24.85 -2.23
C SER A 40 42.44 -25.82 -3.41
N GLN A 41 41.70 -25.48 -4.48
CA GLN A 41 42.19 -25.61 -5.87
C GLN A 41 41.32 -24.77 -6.83
N PRO A 42 41.92 -24.01 -7.78
CA PRO A 42 41.17 -23.29 -8.79
C PRO A 42 40.94 -24.17 -10.02
N ALA A 43 39.72 -24.17 -10.56
CA ALA A 43 39.46 -24.63 -11.90
C ALA A 43 38.40 -23.71 -12.52
N ALA A 44 38.84 -23.00 -13.56
CA ALA A 44 37.99 -22.25 -14.47
C ALA A 44 36.88 -23.15 -15.04
N SER A 45 35.65 -22.65 -15.02
CA SER A 45 34.56 -23.21 -15.81
C SER A 45 33.81 -22.04 -16.42
N ASP A 46 34.15 -21.76 -17.69
CA ASP A 46 33.33 -20.96 -18.60
C ASP A 46 32.01 -21.71 -18.83
N SER A 47 31.01 -21.42 -18.00
CA SER A 47 29.62 -21.79 -18.26
C SER A 47 28.87 -20.51 -18.59
N ALA A 48 28.84 -20.19 -19.88
CA ALA A 48 27.90 -19.24 -20.45
C ALA A 48 26.48 -19.76 -20.23
N SER A 49 25.90 -19.41 -19.08
CA SER A 49 24.50 -19.62 -18.78
C SER A 49 23.71 -18.65 -19.65
N SER A 50 23.21 -19.17 -20.78
CA SER A 50 22.20 -18.52 -21.59
C SER A 50 20.94 -18.37 -20.73
N ALA A 51 20.83 -17.23 -20.04
CA ALA A 51 19.59 -16.79 -19.43
C ALA A 51 18.58 -16.61 -20.57
N ALA A 52 17.75 -17.62 -20.78
CA ALA A 52 16.54 -17.47 -21.55
C ALA A 52 15.68 -16.47 -20.79
N GLU A 53 15.65 -15.25 -21.30
CA GLU A 53 14.77 -14.17 -20.88
C GLU A 53 13.34 -14.65 -21.13
N GLN A 54 12.79 -15.33 -20.13
CA GLN A 54 11.41 -15.76 -20.12
C GLN A 54 10.59 -14.48 -19.93
N ALA A 55 10.21 -13.87 -21.06
CA ALA A 55 9.34 -12.71 -21.07
C ALA A 55 8.11 -13.05 -20.24
N ALA A 56 8.00 -12.42 -19.07
CA ALA A 56 6.83 -12.55 -18.22
C ALA A 56 5.63 -12.08 -19.04
N GLU A 57 4.71 -12.98 -19.37
CA GLU A 57 3.45 -12.60 -20.00
C GLU A 57 2.70 -11.71 -19.02
N THR A 58 2.46 -10.45 -19.41
CA THR A 58 1.64 -9.55 -18.63
C THR A 58 0.26 -10.18 -18.43
N PRO A 59 -0.26 -10.30 -17.20
CA PRO A 59 -1.58 -10.85 -16.94
C PRO A 59 -2.63 -10.10 -17.76
N ALA A 60 -3.60 -10.83 -18.31
CA ALA A 60 -4.69 -10.21 -19.03
C ALA A 60 -5.55 -9.40 -18.05
N ALA A 61 -5.80 -8.13 -18.36
CA ALA A 61 -6.63 -7.26 -17.54
C ALA A 61 -8.03 -7.84 -17.33
N ILE A 62 -8.57 -7.70 -16.11
CA ILE A 62 -9.92 -8.17 -15.78
C ILE A 62 -10.97 -7.25 -16.42
N ASP A 63 -11.93 -7.83 -17.14
CA ASP A 63 -13.06 -7.10 -17.71
C ASP A 63 -14.10 -6.79 -16.62
N THR A 64 -14.07 -5.56 -16.12
CA THR A 64 -14.97 -5.05 -15.07
C THR A 64 -16.31 -4.55 -15.63
N SER A 65 -16.49 -4.46 -16.96
CA SER A 65 -17.60 -3.76 -17.60
C SER A 65 -18.98 -4.39 -17.37
N SER A 66 -19.00 -5.64 -16.92
CA SER A 66 -20.23 -6.39 -16.65
C SER A 66 -20.75 -6.25 -15.20
N TRP A 67 -19.93 -5.72 -14.29
CA TRP A 67 -20.27 -5.60 -12.87
C TRP A 67 -21.22 -4.43 -12.63
N LYS A 68 -22.19 -4.63 -11.74
CA LYS A 68 -23.22 -3.63 -11.42
C LYS A 68 -23.21 -3.24 -9.96
N THR A 69 -22.78 -4.14 -9.08
CA THR A 69 -22.69 -3.90 -7.64
C THR A 69 -21.32 -4.24 -7.08
N LEU A 70 -21.00 -3.72 -5.89
CA LEU A 70 -19.79 -4.15 -5.17
C LEU A 70 -19.79 -5.66 -4.91
N GLY A 71 -20.96 -6.27 -4.73
CA GLY A 71 -21.06 -7.73 -4.58
C GLY A 71 -20.59 -8.49 -5.83
N ASP A 72 -20.85 -7.97 -7.04
CA ASP A 72 -20.35 -8.58 -8.28
C ASP A 72 -18.81 -8.52 -8.34
N ALA A 73 -18.23 -7.38 -7.94
CA ALA A 73 -16.79 -7.16 -7.94
C ALA A 73 -16.08 -8.01 -6.87
N LEU A 74 -16.62 -8.04 -5.64
CA LEU A 74 -16.02 -8.76 -4.51
C LEU A 74 -16.19 -10.28 -4.60
N ALA A 75 -17.04 -10.80 -5.49
CA ALA A 75 -17.21 -12.23 -5.70
C ALA A 75 -15.93 -12.93 -6.23
N ILE A 76 -15.01 -12.17 -6.81
CA ILE A 76 -13.72 -12.68 -7.31
C ILE A 76 -12.53 -12.26 -6.45
N ALA A 77 -12.76 -11.53 -5.36
CA ALA A 77 -11.70 -11.03 -4.50
C ALA A 77 -10.94 -12.18 -3.83
N THR A 78 -9.61 -12.10 -3.87
CA THR A 78 -8.67 -13.02 -3.20
C THR A 78 -8.08 -12.42 -1.92
N SER A 79 -8.27 -11.12 -1.70
CA SER A 79 -7.94 -10.42 -0.46
C SER A 79 -9.18 -9.80 0.18
N SER A 80 -9.09 -9.46 1.47
CA SER A 80 -10.07 -8.55 2.09
C SER A 80 -9.91 -7.16 1.45
N PRO A 81 -11.02 -6.46 1.16
CA PRO A 81 -10.94 -5.15 0.53
C PRO A 81 -10.37 -4.10 1.49
N ASN A 82 -9.44 -3.27 1.00
CA ASN A 82 -9.06 -2.04 1.65
C ASN A 82 -10.02 -0.94 1.20
N ALA A 83 -10.54 -0.14 2.13
CA ALA A 83 -11.65 0.75 1.82
C ALA A 83 -11.59 2.08 2.57
N GLY A 84 -12.15 3.09 1.92
CA GLY A 84 -12.48 4.39 2.48
C GLY A 84 -13.88 4.81 2.02
N TRP A 85 -14.50 5.75 2.72
CA TRP A 85 -15.78 6.28 2.29
C TRP A 85 -16.02 7.70 2.81
N ASP A 86 -16.89 8.41 2.10
CA ASP A 86 -17.46 9.68 2.51
C ASP A 86 -19.00 9.62 2.50
N GLU A 87 -19.66 10.77 2.42
CA GLU A 87 -21.12 10.86 2.39
C GLU A 87 -21.73 10.39 1.05
N GLU A 88 -20.98 10.44 -0.05
CA GLU A 88 -21.45 10.16 -1.41
C GLU A 88 -20.94 8.83 -1.96
N TYR A 89 -19.72 8.43 -1.64
CA TYR A 89 -19.05 7.28 -2.23
C TYR A 89 -18.44 6.35 -1.19
N TYR A 90 -18.45 5.06 -1.53
CA TYR A 90 -17.61 4.05 -0.94
C TYR A 90 -16.58 3.65 -1.98
N VAL A 91 -15.32 3.67 -1.58
CA VAL A 91 -14.18 3.35 -2.44
C VAL A 91 -13.49 2.16 -1.81
N CYS A 92 -13.19 1.15 -2.62
CA CYS A 92 -12.33 0.08 -2.18
C CYS A 92 -11.37 -0.39 -3.27
N ASP A 93 -10.32 -1.05 -2.83
CA ASP A 93 -9.47 -1.86 -3.66
C ASP A 93 -9.34 -3.27 -3.09
N PHE A 94 -9.04 -4.23 -3.96
CA PHE A 94 -8.82 -5.61 -3.58
C PHE A 94 -8.01 -6.35 -4.64
N GLU A 95 -7.32 -7.42 -4.23
CA GLU A 95 -6.67 -8.35 -5.15
C GLU A 95 -7.70 -9.33 -5.73
N ALA A 96 -7.55 -9.66 -7.00
CA ALA A 96 -8.30 -10.68 -7.71
C ALA A 96 -7.32 -11.53 -8.54
N GLY A 97 -6.66 -12.47 -7.88
CA GLY A 97 -5.54 -13.20 -8.47
C GLY A 97 -4.30 -12.31 -8.57
N GLU A 98 -3.80 -12.07 -9.79
CA GLU A 98 -2.64 -11.19 -10.03
C GLU A 98 -3.04 -9.74 -10.30
N SER A 99 -4.35 -9.46 -10.41
CA SER A 99 -4.88 -8.12 -10.65
C SER A 99 -5.23 -7.41 -9.35
N VAL A 100 -5.04 -6.08 -9.33
CA VAL A 100 -5.53 -5.17 -8.31
C VAL A 100 -6.68 -4.39 -8.89
N ILE A 101 -7.86 -4.51 -8.28
CA ILE A 101 -9.07 -3.83 -8.70
C ILE A 101 -9.30 -2.62 -7.80
N TYR A 102 -9.66 -1.49 -8.41
CA TYR A 102 -10.17 -0.31 -7.72
C TYR A 102 -11.64 -0.12 -8.09
N ALA A 103 -12.52 0.01 -7.10
CA ALA A 103 -13.96 0.13 -7.30
C ALA A 103 -14.52 1.31 -6.52
N VAL A 104 -15.39 2.08 -7.18
CA VAL A 104 -16.15 3.19 -6.60
C VAL A 104 -17.62 2.84 -6.67
N ALA A 105 -18.32 2.97 -5.55
CA ALA A 105 -19.75 2.72 -5.45
C ALA A 105 -20.47 3.89 -4.77
N LYS A 106 -21.75 4.08 -5.09
CA LYS A 106 -22.55 5.12 -4.43
C LYS A 106 -22.86 4.71 -2.99
N MET A 107 -22.55 5.57 -2.04
CA MET A 107 -22.93 5.40 -0.64
C MET A 107 -24.45 5.33 -0.52
N GLN A 108 -24.96 4.25 0.08
CA GLN A 108 -26.39 4.09 0.31
C GLN A 108 -26.76 4.59 1.72
N PRO A 109 -27.97 5.16 1.90
CA PRO A 109 -28.44 5.57 3.21
C PRO A 109 -28.35 4.44 4.25
N GLY A 110 -27.74 4.73 5.39
CA GLY A 110 -27.59 3.79 6.51
C GLY A 110 -26.49 2.74 6.35
N VAL A 111 -25.75 2.70 5.23
CA VAL A 111 -24.57 1.82 5.11
C VAL A 111 -23.43 2.31 6.00
N SER A 112 -23.18 3.62 6.07
CA SER A 112 -22.16 4.18 6.95
C SER A 112 -22.35 3.79 8.42
N GLU A 113 -23.59 3.86 8.92
CA GLU A 113 -23.94 3.40 10.28
C GLU A 113 -23.66 1.91 10.46
N LYS A 114 -24.08 1.06 9.52
CA LYS A 114 -23.79 -0.39 9.56
C LYS A 114 -22.29 -0.67 9.57
N LEU A 115 -21.50 0.06 8.79
CA LEU A 115 -20.04 -0.08 8.76
C LEU A 115 -19.42 0.29 10.11
N MET A 116 -19.91 1.33 10.78
CA MET A 116 -19.46 1.73 12.11
C MET A 116 -19.85 0.73 13.22
N GLU A 117 -20.89 -0.07 13.00
CA GLU A 117 -21.32 -1.13 13.91
C GLU A 117 -20.55 -2.44 13.75
N LEU A 118 -19.70 -2.58 12.73
CA LEU A 118 -18.90 -3.78 12.53
C LEU A 118 -17.80 -3.90 13.57
N ASP A 119 -17.65 -5.11 14.12
CA ASP A 119 -16.57 -5.47 15.04
C ASP A 119 -15.41 -6.08 14.26
N PHE A 120 -14.31 -5.35 14.14
CA PHE A 120 -13.08 -5.80 13.47
C PHE A 120 -12.45 -7.06 14.10
N SER A 121 -12.81 -7.39 15.34
CA SER A 121 -12.36 -8.61 16.00
C SER A 121 -13.26 -9.82 15.73
N ASP A 122 -14.37 -9.63 15.02
CA ASP A 122 -15.26 -10.72 14.65
C ASP A 122 -14.61 -11.62 13.60
N LYS A 123 -14.61 -12.93 13.86
CA LYS A 123 -14.09 -13.94 12.93
C LYS A 123 -14.79 -13.94 11.56
N ASP A 124 -16.03 -13.44 11.51
CA ASP A 124 -16.85 -13.35 10.31
C ASP A 124 -16.91 -11.90 9.77
N TYR A 125 -15.98 -11.03 10.20
CA TYR A 125 -15.94 -9.61 9.82
C TYR A 125 -16.05 -9.40 8.31
N ASP A 126 -15.19 -10.04 7.51
CA ASP A 126 -15.17 -9.86 6.05
C ASP A 126 -16.51 -10.24 5.40
N LYS A 127 -17.14 -11.31 5.89
CA LYS A 127 -18.46 -11.72 5.41
C LYS A 127 -19.51 -10.66 5.74
N LYS A 128 -19.52 -10.15 6.98
CA LYS A 128 -20.46 -9.09 7.41
C LYS A 128 -20.22 -7.78 6.66
N LEU A 129 -18.97 -7.44 6.37
CA LEU A 129 -18.60 -6.30 5.55
C LEU A 129 -19.20 -6.44 4.15
N VAL A 130 -18.96 -7.56 3.47
CA VAL A 130 -19.52 -7.83 2.13
C VAL A 130 -21.05 -7.83 2.15
N GLU A 131 -21.70 -8.38 3.18
CA GLU A 131 -23.16 -8.31 3.34
C GLU A 131 -23.68 -6.87 3.49
N ALA A 132 -22.92 -5.99 4.15
CA ALA A 132 -23.29 -4.59 4.35
C ALA A 132 -23.16 -3.76 3.06
N ILE A 133 -22.11 -4.00 2.25
CA ILE A 133 -21.76 -3.17 1.09
C ILE A 133 -22.11 -3.80 -0.27
N GLY A 134 -22.36 -5.11 -0.33
CA GLY A 134 -22.47 -5.84 -1.60
C GLY A 134 -23.64 -5.41 -2.49
N GLY A 135 -24.66 -4.76 -1.91
CA GLY A 135 -25.80 -4.20 -2.65
C GLY A 135 -25.58 -2.79 -3.21
N MET A 136 -24.42 -2.17 -2.96
CA MET A 136 -24.12 -0.81 -3.43
C MET A 136 -23.89 -0.79 -4.95
N GLU A 137 -24.48 0.19 -5.63
CA GLU A 137 -24.37 0.37 -7.08
C GLU A 137 -22.95 0.85 -7.42
N LEU A 138 -22.26 0.13 -8.31
CA LEU A 138 -20.97 0.56 -8.82
C LEU A 138 -21.13 1.80 -9.70
N VAL A 139 -20.26 2.77 -9.46
CA VAL A 139 -20.04 3.95 -10.32
C VAL A 139 -18.96 3.62 -11.34
N SER A 140 -17.85 3.02 -10.88
CA SER A 140 -16.74 2.58 -11.71
C SER A 140 -16.03 1.39 -11.05
N ALA A 141 -15.36 0.60 -11.88
CA ALA A 141 -14.41 -0.41 -11.45
C ALA A 141 -13.32 -0.54 -12.52
N GLU A 142 -12.06 -0.56 -12.11
CA GLU A 142 -10.90 -0.56 -12.98
C GLU A 142 -9.84 -1.55 -12.47
N ASP A 143 -9.18 -2.24 -13.39
CA ASP A 143 -7.94 -2.97 -13.09
C ASP A 143 -6.77 -1.98 -13.09
N ILE A 144 -6.25 -1.68 -11.91
CA ILE A 144 -5.19 -0.70 -11.68
C ILE A 144 -3.81 -1.33 -11.59
N THR A 145 -3.66 -2.62 -11.93
CA THR A 145 -2.41 -3.37 -11.77
C THR A 145 -1.24 -2.72 -12.49
N SER A 146 -1.48 -2.21 -13.70
CA SER A 146 -0.43 -1.55 -14.51
C SER A 146 0.03 -0.20 -13.95
N HIS A 147 -0.69 0.38 -12.99
CA HIS A 147 -0.26 1.60 -12.30
C HIS A 147 0.76 1.32 -11.19
N ARG A 148 0.93 0.06 -10.78
CA ARG A 148 1.96 -0.32 -9.82
C ARG A 148 3.32 -0.24 -10.49
N MET A 149 4.23 0.57 -9.94
CA MET A 149 5.62 0.56 -10.39
C MET A 149 6.30 -0.76 -10.03
N ASP A 150 7.02 -1.32 -11.00
CA ASP A 150 7.88 -2.48 -10.75
C ASP A 150 9.11 -2.09 -9.91
N GLN A 151 9.74 -3.10 -9.28
CA GLN A 151 10.89 -2.84 -8.40
C GLN A 151 12.08 -2.23 -9.16
N ALA A 152 12.27 -2.55 -10.44
CA ALA A 152 13.37 -1.97 -11.23
C ALA A 152 13.19 -0.46 -11.43
N THR A 153 11.95 0.00 -11.63
CA THR A 153 11.58 1.41 -11.69
C THR A 153 11.79 2.08 -10.34
N LEU A 154 11.37 1.42 -9.25
CA LEU A 154 11.55 1.91 -7.88
C LEU A 154 13.05 2.06 -7.52
N ASP A 155 13.88 1.06 -7.84
CA ASP A 155 15.32 1.09 -7.62
C ASP A 155 15.99 2.26 -8.36
N GLY A 156 15.41 2.73 -9.46
CA GLY A 156 15.84 3.92 -10.19
C GLY A 156 15.65 5.25 -9.43
N PHE A 157 14.90 5.27 -8.33
CA PHE A 157 14.78 6.42 -7.43
C PHE A 157 15.83 6.43 -6.32
N VAL A 158 16.54 5.33 -6.07
CA VAL A 158 17.57 5.29 -5.03
C VAL A 158 18.68 6.29 -5.34
N GLY A 159 19.01 7.13 -4.36
CA GLY A 159 19.99 8.21 -4.47
C GLY A 159 19.42 9.54 -4.96
N LYS A 160 18.18 9.58 -5.47
CA LYS A 160 17.45 10.84 -5.76
C LYS A 160 17.01 11.51 -4.45
N THR A 161 16.69 12.80 -4.50
CA THR A 161 16.17 13.55 -3.36
C THR A 161 14.65 13.42 -3.23
N GLY A 162 14.10 13.70 -2.05
CA GLY A 162 12.64 13.77 -1.86
C GLY A 162 11.97 14.79 -2.79
N GLN A 163 12.63 15.93 -3.09
CA GLN A 163 12.12 16.89 -4.06
C GLN A 163 12.02 16.30 -5.47
N GLU A 164 13.00 15.48 -5.90
CA GLU A 164 12.93 14.80 -7.20
C GLU A 164 11.79 13.78 -7.26
N LEU A 165 11.42 13.15 -6.13
CA LEU A 165 10.23 12.29 -6.05
C LEU A 165 8.95 13.12 -6.16
N PHE A 166 8.85 14.25 -5.43
CA PHE A 166 7.68 15.13 -5.52
C PHE A 166 7.50 15.71 -6.93
N ASP A 167 8.60 16.09 -7.59
CA ASP A 167 8.58 16.57 -8.97
C ASP A 167 8.15 15.47 -9.96
N ASP A 168 8.39 14.20 -9.63
CA ASP A 168 7.95 13.03 -10.40
C ASP A 168 6.49 12.60 -10.07
N GLY A 169 5.79 13.35 -9.22
CA GLY A 169 4.37 13.15 -8.93
C GLY A 169 4.07 12.32 -7.69
N PHE A 170 5.07 12.00 -6.86
CA PHE A 170 4.79 11.45 -5.53
C PHE A 170 4.17 12.53 -4.64
N ALA A 171 3.17 12.13 -3.86
CA ALA A 171 2.53 12.95 -2.85
C ALA A 171 2.90 12.44 -1.45
N PHE A 172 3.24 13.35 -0.54
CA PHE A 172 3.48 13.00 0.85
C PHE A 172 2.18 12.51 1.52
N SER A 173 2.26 11.40 2.26
CA SER A 173 1.14 10.84 3.02
C SER A 173 1.38 10.95 4.52
N SER A 174 2.44 10.30 5.00
CA SER A 174 2.73 10.20 6.43
C SER A 174 4.20 9.87 6.70
N TYR A 175 4.65 10.14 7.92
CA TYR A 175 5.91 9.60 8.43
C TYR A 175 5.67 8.25 9.11
N TYR A 176 6.65 7.35 9.09
CA TYR A 176 6.60 6.11 9.88
C TYR A 176 7.85 5.94 10.75
N PHE A 177 7.65 5.33 11.93
CA PHE A 177 8.63 5.27 13.00
C PHE A 177 8.96 3.80 13.32
N TYR A 178 10.21 3.38 13.08
CA TYR A 178 10.70 2.07 13.53
C TYR A 178 11.64 2.23 14.71
N GLY A 179 11.29 1.65 15.86
CA GLY A 179 12.22 1.54 17.00
C GLY A 179 12.62 2.86 17.68
N GLY A 180 11.90 3.96 17.42
CA GLY A 180 12.15 5.27 18.05
C GLY A 180 13.11 6.19 17.30
N GLU A 181 13.56 5.79 16.11
CA GLU A 181 14.28 6.66 15.17
C GLU A 181 13.48 6.68 13.85
N GLU A 182 13.23 7.88 13.31
CA GLU A 182 12.49 8.01 12.05
C GLU A 182 13.41 7.67 10.90
N THR A 183 12.96 6.71 10.09
CA THR A 183 13.76 6.16 8.99
C THR A 183 13.12 6.43 7.63
N GLY A 184 11.87 6.88 7.56
CA GLY A 184 11.20 7.10 6.29
C GLY A 184 9.82 7.75 6.34
N ALA A 185 9.19 7.80 5.17
CA ALA A 185 7.85 8.29 4.95
C ALA A 185 7.08 7.39 3.98
N THR A 186 5.76 7.35 4.14
CA THR A 186 4.86 6.82 3.13
C THR A 186 4.55 7.93 2.14
N LEU A 187 4.84 7.67 0.86
CA LEU A 187 4.46 8.54 -0.26
C LEU A 187 3.46 7.80 -1.14
N ASN A 188 2.50 8.53 -1.70
CA ASN A 188 1.52 7.99 -2.63
C ASN A 188 1.85 8.39 -4.05
N ARG A 189 1.60 7.51 -5.01
CA ARG A 189 1.59 7.86 -6.43
C ARG A 189 0.54 7.01 -7.14
N ASP A 190 -0.26 7.67 -7.96
CA ASP A 190 -1.43 7.08 -8.59
C ASP A 190 -2.31 6.39 -7.54
N TYR A 191 -2.52 5.07 -7.65
CA TYR A 191 -3.35 4.29 -6.73
C TYR A 191 -2.58 3.61 -5.59
N PHE A 192 -1.26 3.80 -5.52
CA PHE A 192 -0.37 2.99 -4.67
C PHE A 192 0.37 3.82 -3.62
N ALA A 193 0.56 3.21 -2.46
CA ALA A 193 1.38 3.70 -1.37
C ALA A 193 2.77 3.05 -1.42
N TYR A 194 3.80 3.87 -1.16
CA TYR A 194 5.20 3.50 -1.21
C TYR A 194 5.87 3.87 0.10
N THR A 195 6.52 2.89 0.72
CA THR A 195 7.41 3.11 1.86
C THR A 195 8.75 3.60 1.33
N VAL A 196 9.16 4.80 1.72
CA VAL A 196 10.40 5.45 1.27
C VAL A 196 11.30 5.75 2.46
N THR A 197 12.49 5.16 2.46
CA THR A 197 13.53 5.40 3.47
C THR A 197 14.50 6.46 2.98
N PHE A 198 14.92 7.37 3.87
CA PHE A 198 15.84 8.47 3.55
C PHE A 198 17.18 8.34 4.28
N ASP A 199 18.21 9.07 3.83
CA ASP A 199 19.54 9.12 4.46
C ASP A 199 19.65 10.11 5.62
N THR A 200 18.53 10.73 6.02
CA THR A 200 18.43 11.60 7.19
C THR A 200 17.58 10.94 8.26
N SER A 201 17.90 11.23 9.52
CA SER A 201 16.95 11.02 10.61
C SER A 201 15.93 12.16 10.57
N ILE A 202 14.66 11.81 10.65
CA ILE A 202 13.56 12.75 10.78
C ILE A 202 13.24 12.84 12.28
N THR A 203 12.74 13.97 12.75
CA THR A 203 12.33 14.14 14.16
C THR A 203 10.87 14.54 14.25
N GLU A 204 10.25 14.35 15.43
CA GLU A 204 8.85 14.72 15.65
C GLU A 204 8.54 16.16 15.23
N LYS A 205 9.51 17.07 15.39
CA LYS A 205 9.39 18.47 14.95
C LYS A 205 9.30 18.62 13.43
N ASP A 206 9.99 17.77 12.68
CA ASP A 206 9.97 17.75 11.23
C ASP A 206 8.64 17.17 10.70
N THR A 207 7.88 16.45 11.54
CA THR A 207 6.57 15.94 11.12
C THR A 207 5.49 17.01 10.97
N GLU A 208 5.74 18.22 11.47
CA GLU A 208 4.82 19.36 11.35
C GLU A 208 4.85 20.02 9.96
N ASP A 209 5.79 19.64 9.08
CA ASP A 209 6.12 20.39 7.86
C ASP A 209 5.63 19.77 6.53
N GLU A 210 4.75 18.78 6.60
CA GLU A 210 4.14 18.10 5.43
C GLU A 210 5.17 17.61 4.39
N GLY A 211 6.32 17.11 4.86
CA GLY A 211 7.35 16.54 3.99
C GLY A 211 8.38 17.56 3.49
N ALA A 212 8.35 18.81 3.97
CA ALA A 212 9.34 19.81 3.58
C ALA A 212 10.77 19.43 4.00
N SER A 213 10.92 18.78 5.16
CA SER A 213 12.19 18.24 5.67
C SER A 213 12.80 17.15 4.78
N LEU A 214 11.99 16.49 3.95
CA LEU A 214 12.43 15.40 3.08
C LEU A 214 13.04 15.89 1.74
N LYS A 215 12.84 17.17 1.39
CA LYS A 215 13.14 17.68 0.03
C LYS A 215 14.59 17.47 -0.40
N ASP A 216 15.52 17.68 0.52
CA ASP A 216 16.96 17.54 0.27
C ASP A 216 17.50 16.17 0.69
N ALA A 217 16.70 15.38 1.42
CA ALA A 217 17.09 14.04 1.90
C ALA A 217 17.11 13.05 0.73
N LYS A 218 18.10 12.15 0.73
CA LYS A 218 18.26 11.17 -0.35
C LYS A 218 17.54 9.88 -0.04
N VAL A 219 16.89 9.32 -1.05
CA VAL A 219 16.25 8.00 -0.97
C VAL A 219 17.32 6.92 -0.83
N THR A 220 17.21 6.09 0.20
CA THR A 220 18.07 4.92 0.44
C THR A 220 17.38 3.61 0.10
N ALA A 221 16.05 3.56 0.23
CA ALA A 221 15.22 2.44 -0.19
C ALA A 221 13.80 2.93 -0.53
N ILE A 222 13.14 2.22 -1.44
CA ILE A 222 11.74 2.45 -1.76
C ILE A 222 11.08 1.12 -2.15
N GLU A 223 9.91 0.87 -1.58
CA GLU A 223 9.11 -0.33 -1.85
C GLU A 223 7.62 0.01 -1.93
N CYS A 224 6.89 -0.71 -2.79
CA CYS A 224 5.44 -0.60 -2.86
C CYS A 224 4.83 -1.35 -1.67
N GLU A 225 4.15 -0.62 -0.78
CA GLU A 225 3.51 -1.17 0.42
C GLU A 225 2.14 -1.78 0.09
N GLY A 226 1.45 -1.19 -0.90
CA GLY A 226 0.14 -1.63 -1.34
C GLY A 226 -0.62 -0.49 -2.01
N THR A 227 -1.93 -0.58 -1.98
CA THR A 227 -2.86 0.44 -2.48
C THR A 227 -3.08 1.55 -1.46
N ALA A 228 -3.40 2.74 -1.96
CA ALA A 228 -3.71 3.92 -1.16
C ALA A 228 -5.21 4.29 -1.24
N ALA A 229 -6.12 3.34 -1.47
CA ALA A 229 -7.51 3.69 -1.83
C ALA A 229 -8.26 4.49 -0.76
N SER A 230 -7.91 4.33 0.53
CA SER A 230 -8.48 5.13 1.62
C SER A 230 -8.09 6.62 1.56
N LEU A 231 -7.11 6.98 0.72
CA LEU A 231 -6.59 8.34 0.53
C LEU A 231 -6.97 8.94 -0.82
N LEU A 232 -7.64 8.16 -1.69
CA LEU A 232 -8.06 8.65 -2.99
C LEU A 232 -9.35 9.45 -2.88
N ASP A 233 -9.29 10.70 -3.33
CA ASP A 233 -10.45 11.55 -3.51
C ASP A 233 -11.37 10.91 -4.58
N PRO A 234 -12.61 10.51 -4.23
CA PRO A 234 -13.54 9.93 -5.21
C PRO A 234 -13.78 10.86 -6.42
N GLU A 235 -13.59 12.16 -6.27
CA GLU A 235 -13.70 13.13 -7.35
C GLU A 235 -12.53 13.11 -8.33
N SER A 236 -11.37 12.58 -7.94
CA SER A 236 -10.20 12.45 -8.82
C SER A 236 -10.38 11.43 -9.96
N VAL A 237 -11.46 10.64 -9.90
CA VAL A 237 -11.78 9.53 -10.83
C VAL A 237 -12.79 9.96 -11.91
N LYS A 238 -13.26 11.22 -11.91
CA LYS A 238 -14.21 11.76 -12.91
C LYS A 238 -13.51 12.48 -14.06
#